data_AF-A0A8J2RFF5-F1
#
_entry.id   AF-A0A8J2RFF5-F1
#
_cell.length_a   1.000
_cell.length_b   1.000
_cell.length_c   1.000
_cell.angle_alpha   90.00
_cell.angle_beta   90.00
_cell.angle_gamma   90.00
#
_symmetry.space_group_name_H-M   'P 1'
#
loop_
_entity.id
_entity.type
_entity.pdbx_description
1 polymer ?
#
loop_
_entity_poly.entity_id
_entity_poly.type
_entity_poly.pdbx_seq_one_letter_code
_entity_poly.pdbx_strand_id
1 'polypeptide(L)'
;MQRNAMLRFAFVLVLLCIVSCYSVMACDCNYHSGGCSISKPASPGNACKCSYKGFFTCGGSQTGCRDPTSSYCKNPDTSIQSCFLGGGDCGGY
;
A
#
# COMPACT_ATOMS: atom_id res chain seq x y z
N MET A 1 6.18 -5.12 -42.66
CA MET A 1 5.13 -5.53 -41.70
C MET A 1 5.60 -5.64 -40.23
N GLN A 2 6.91 -5.51 -39.89
CA GLN A 2 7.41 -5.77 -38.52
C GLN A 2 7.68 -4.50 -37.65
N ARG A 3 7.80 -3.31 -38.25
CA ARG A 3 8.07 -2.05 -37.51
C ARG A 3 6.91 -1.61 -36.61
N ASN A 4 5.68 -1.79 -37.07
CA ASN A 4 4.47 -1.47 -36.30
C ASN A 4 4.21 -2.51 -35.18
N ALA A 5 4.65 -3.75 -35.39
CA ALA A 5 4.58 -4.80 -34.37
C ALA A 5 5.57 -4.54 -33.23
N MET A 6 6.83 -4.22 -33.54
CA MET A 6 7.82 -3.84 -32.51
C MET A 6 7.39 -2.61 -31.70
N LEU A 7 6.82 -1.58 -32.34
CA LEU A 7 6.34 -0.38 -31.64
C LEU A 7 5.16 -0.67 -30.70
N ARG A 8 4.25 -1.57 -31.10
CA ARG A 8 3.14 -2.05 -30.25
C ARG A 8 3.63 -2.90 -29.08
N PHE A 9 4.60 -3.79 -29.31
CA PHE A 9 5.21 -4.59 -28.25
C PHE A 9 5.96 -3.72 -27.23
N ALA A 10 6.71 -2.73 -27.68
CA ALA A 10 7.37 -1.77 -26.80
C ALA A 10 6.36 -0.99 -25.94
N PHE A 11 5.25 -0.55 -26.53
CA PHE A 11 4.20 0.17 -25.78
C PHE A 11 3.51 -0.71 -24.73
N VAL A 12 3.22 -1.98 -25.06
CA VAL A 12 2.67 -2.95 -24.11
C VAL A 12 3.66 -3.25 -22.99
N LEU A 13 4.95 -3.43 -23.29
CA LEU A 13 5.98 -3.63 -22.28
C LEU A 13 6.15 -2.41 -21.37
N VAL A 14 6.12 -1.20 -21.92
CA VAL A 14 6.16 0.05 -21.14
C VAL A 14 4.93 0.17 -20.23
N LEU A 15 3.73 -0.11 -20.74
CA LEU A 15 2.51 -0.11 -19.93
C LEU A 15 2.56 -1.17 -18.82
N LEU A 16 3.04 -2.38 -19.10
CA LEU A 16 3.21 -3.44 -18.10
C LEU A 16 4.25 -3.06 -17.04
N CYS A 17 5.35 -2.40 -17.41
CA CYS A 17 6.34 -1.87 -16.47
C CYS A 17 5.76 -0.76 -15.59
N ILE A 18 5.05 0.21 -16.19
CA ILE A 18 4.36 1.28 -15.44
C ILE A 18 3.34 0.67 -14.48
N VAL A 19 2.63 -0.37 -14.94
CA VAL A 19 1.60 -1.06 -14.15
C VAL A 19 2.16 -1.75 -12.92
N SER A 20 3.28 -2.42 -13.12
CA SER A 20 3.97 -3.16 -12.06
C SER A 20 4.57 -2.21 -11.01
N CYS A 21 5.08 -1.05 -11.42
CA CYS A 21 5.68 -0.07 -10.52
C CYS A 21 4.66 0.64 -9.61
N TYR A 22 3.47 1.00 -10.13
CA TYR A 22 2.47 1.69 -9.30
C TYR A 22 1.96 0.83 -8.14
N SER A 23 1.97 -0.50 -8.31
CA SER A 23 1.43 -1.43 -7.34
C SER A 23 2.32 -1.55 -6.08
N VAL A 24 3.56 -1.10 -6.15
CA VAL A 24 4.53 -1.10 -5.05
C VAL A 24 4.29 0.05 -4.05
N MET A 25 3.57 1.09 -4.47
CA MET A 25 3.30 2.29 -3.67
C MET A 25 2.08 2.12 -2.75
N ALA A 26 1.17 1.19 -3.03
CA ALA A 26 -0.03 1.01 -2.22
C ALA A 26 0.17 -0.01 -1.09
N CYS A 27 -0.09 0.42 0.15
CA CYS A 27 -0.32 -0.47 1.29
C CYS A 27 -1.76 -0.97 1.31
N ASP A 28 -2.05 -2.05 2.02
CA ASP A 28 -3.39 -2.68 2.06
C ASP A 28 -3.75 -3.17 3.47
N CYS A 29 -5.05 -3.31 3.75
CA CYS A 29 -5.56 -3.69 5.06
C CYS A 29 -6.73 -4.68 4.98
N ASN A 30 -6.73 -5.69 5.83
CA ASN A 30 -7.83 -6.64 5.99
C ASN A 30 -8.82 -6.20 7.07
N TYR A 31 -10.08 -6.59 6.89
CA TYR A 31 -11.11 -6.42 7.91
C TYR A 31 -11.08 -7.57 8.90
N HIS A 32 -11.20 -7.23 10.18
CA HIS A 32 -11.45 -8.16 11.28
C HIS A 32 -12.61 -7.62 12.13
N SER A 33 -13.24 -8.48 12.92
CA SER A 33 -14.27 -8.03 13.88
C SER A 33 -13.65 -7.06 14.87
N GLY A 34 -13.94 -5.76 14.73
CA GLY A 34 -13.41 -4.70 15.60
C GLY A 34 -12.66 -3.59 14.86
N GLY A 35 -12.22 -3.81 13.61
CA GLY A 35 -11.56 -2.78 12.81
C GLY A 35 -10.69 -3.37 11.70
N CYS A 36 -9.63 -2.64 11.34
CA CYS A 36 -8.70 -3.04 10.29
C CYS A 36 -7.34 -3.48 10.84
N SER A 37 -6.65 -4.34 10.08
CA SER A 37 -5.23 -4.69 10.27
C SER A 37 -4.48 -4.58 8.96
N ILE A 38 -3.20 -4.20 8.99
CA ILE A 38 -2.38 -4.09 7.77
C ILE A 38 -2.13 -5.50 7.22
N SER A 39 -2.56 -5.75 5.98
CA SER A 39 -2.26 -6.97 5.23
C SER A 39 -0.99 -6.81 4.39
N LYS A 40 -0.72 -5.59 3.91
CA LYS A 40 0.46 -5.24 3.12
C LYS A 40 1.07 -3.93 3.64
N PRO A 41 2.36 -3.93 4.03
CA PRO A 41 3.00 -2.76 4.61
C PRO A 41 3.13 -1.60 3.60
N ALA A 42 3.34 -0.39 4.12
CA ALA A 42 3.70 0.76 3.30
C ALA A 42 5.14 0.63 2.77
N SER A 43 5.44 1.34 1.68
CA SER A 43 6.81 1.50 1.21
C SER A 43 7.66 2.29 2.23
N PRO A 44 8.99 2.05 2.28
CA PRO A 44 9.91 2.77 3.15
C PRO A 44 9.74 4.30 3.11
N GLY A 45 9.83 4.94 4.28
CA GLY A 45 9.63 6.38 4.44
C GLY A 45 8.16 6.82 4.54
N ASN A 46 7.22 5.88 4.49
CA ASN A 46 5.78 6.14 4.59
C ASN A 46 5.12 5.21 5.61
N ALA A 47 3.90 5.54 5.99
CA ALA A 47 3.07 4.72 6.86
C ALA A 47 1.76 4.33 6.17
N CYS A 48 1.13 3.26 6.66
CA CYS A 48 -0.14 2.80 6.12
C CYS A 48 -1.29 3.31 6.98
N LYS A 49 -2.21 4.07 6.35
CA LYS A 49 -3.46 4.48 6.97
C LYS A 49 -4.56 3.50 6.56
N CYS A 50 -4.88 2.56 7.43
CA CYS A 50 -6.05 1.71 7.26
C CYS A 50 -7.34 2.50 7.48
N SER A 51 -8.41 2.15 6.76
CA SER A 51 -9.73 2.72 6.97
C SER A 51 -10.81 1.72 6.63
N TYR A 52 -11.83 1.61 7.49
CA TYR A 52 -13.03 0.84 7.20
C TYR A 52 -13.77 1.46 6.00
N LYS A 53 -14.13 0.63 5.02
CA LYS A 53 -14.77 1.06 3.78
C LYS A 53 -16.27 0.70 3.73
N GLY A 54 -16.81 0.11 4.80
CA GLY A 54 -18.17 -0.43 4.81
C GLY A 54 -18.21 -1.90 4.38
N PHE A 55 -19.38 -2.54 4.51
CA PHE A 55 -19.60 -3.94 4.08
C PHE A 55 -18.56 -4.94 4.60
N PHE A 56 -18.06 -4.79 5.84
CA PHE A 56 -17.03 -5.67 6.40
C PHE A 56 -15.72 -5.66 5.58
N THR A 57 -15.38 -4.50 5.01
CA THR A 57 -14.15 -4.32 4.22
C THR A 57 -13.28 -3.20 4.77
N CYS A 58 -11.97 -3.37 4.62
CA CYS A 58 -10.96 -2.37 4.92
C CYS A 58 -10.14 -2.10 3.67
N GLY A 59 -9.50 -0.93 3.63
CA GLY A 59 -8.52 -0.61 2.62
C GLY A 59 -7.37 0.21 3.20
N GLY A 60 -6.20 0.10 2.57
CA GLY A 60 -5.01 0.86 2.92
C GLY A 60 -4.85 2.11 2.05
N SER A 61 -4.23 3.14 2.61
CA SER A 61 -3.75 4.30 1.85
C SER A 61 -2.41 4.72 2.41
N GLN A 62 -1.43 4.93 1.53
CA GLN A 62 -0.11 5.35 1.96
C GLN A 62 -0.12 6.83 2.33
N THR A 63 0.50 7.17 3.45
CA THR A 63 0.59 8.55 3.96
C THR A 63 1.96 8.80 4.58
N GLY A 64 2.29 10.07 4.84
CA GLY A 64 3.50 10.42 5.56
C GLY A 64 3.46 9.85 6.98
N CYS A 65 4.60 9.37 7.47
CA CYS A 65 4.72 8.90 8.85
C CYS A 65 4.45 10.05 9.82
N ARG A 66 3.63 9.81 10.85
CA ARG A 66 3.46 10.76 11.96
C ARG A 66 4.76 11.03 12.71
N ASP A 67 5.60 10.00 12.82
CA ASP A 67 6.97 10.12 13.30
C ASP A 67 7.94 9.60 12.22
N PRO A 68 8.63 10.49 11.48
CA PRO A 68 9.57 10.09 10.45
C PRO A 68 10.85 9.44 11.00
N THR A 69 11.13 9.57 12.29
CA THR A 69 12.35 9.00 12.92
C THR A 69 12.18 7.54 13.34
N SER A 70 10.92 7.10 13.51
CA SER A 70 10.53 5.75 13.86
C SER A 70 11.15 4.68 12.96
N SER A 71 11.57 3.56 13.56
CA SER A 71 12.03 2.38 12.81
C SER A 71 10.94 1.84 11.89
N TYR A 72 9.66 1.97 12.30
CA TYR A 72 8.49 1.57 11.50
C TYR A 72 8.21 2.52 10.33
N CYS A 73 8.77 3.74 10.33
CA CYS A 73 8.74 4.58 9.14
C CYS A 73 9.81 4.16 8.13
N LYS A 74 11.01 3.85 8.63
CA LYS A 74 12.16 3.45 7.80
C LYS A 74 11.95 2.07 7.18
N ASN A 75 11.43 1.14 7.97
CA ASN A 75 11.11 -0.23 7.57
C ASN A 75 9.68 -0.55 8.04
N PRO A 76 8.65 -0.10 7.30
CA PRO A 76 7.28 -0.40 7.65
C PRO A 76 7.01 -1.89 7.60
N ASP A 77 6.24 -2.35 8.58
CA ASP A 77 5.79 -3.74 8.68
C ASP A 77 4.27 -3.78 8.84
N THR A 78 3.73 -4.97 9.12
CA THR A 78 2.29 -5.15 9.31
C THR A 78 1.86 -5.01 10.76
N SER A 79 2.74 -4.57 11.68
CA SER A 79 2.41 -4.48 13.12
C SER A 79 1.40 -3.38 13.44
N ILE A 80 0.80 -3.45 14.63
CA ILE A 80 -0.13 -2.43 15.12
C ILE A 80 0.56 -1.06 15.25
N GLN A 81 1.86 -1.02 15.57
CA GLN A 81 2.68 0.20 15.61
C GLN A 81 2.76 0.86 14.23
N SER A 82 2.97 0.09 13.16
CA SER A 82 2.98 0.60 11.78
C SER A 82 1.62 1.18 11.38
N CYS A 83 0.51 0.59 11.85
CA CYS A 83 -0.83 1.13 11.64
C CYS A 83 -1.06 2.45 12.37
N PHE A 84 -0.68 2.54 13.65
CA PHE A 84 -0.81 3.77 14.42
C PHE A 84 0.05 4.90 13.88
N LEU A 85 1.23 4.57 13.33
CA LEU A 85 2.11 5.54 12.67
C LEU A 85 1.46 6.20 11.45
N GLY A 86 0.60 5.47 10.73
CA GLY A 86 -0.19 5.99 9.61
C GLY A 86 -1.51 6.62 10.04
N GLY A 87 -1.93 6.42 11.29
CA GLY A 87 -3.15 7.02 11.82
C GLY A 87 -4.43 6.45 11.24
N GLY A 88 -4.43 5.16 10.96
CA GLY A 88 -5.61 4.44 10.48
C GLY A 88 -6.50 3.93 11.60
N ASP A 89 -7.53 3.19 11.17
CA ASP A 89 -8.25 2.25 12.01
C ASP A 89 -7.38 1.01 12.25
N CYS A 90 -7.05 0.73 13.51
CA CYS A 90 -6.21 -0.39 13.93
C CYS A 90 -6.96 -1.33 14.88
N GLY A 91 -8.30 -1.33 14.88
CA GLY A 91 -9.11 -2.16 15.79
C GLY A 91 -9.17 -3.64 15.45
N GLY A 92 -8.61 -4.04 14.30
CA GLY A 92 -8.59 -5.43 13.82
C GLY A 92 -7.32 -6.22 14.17
N TYR A 93 -6.46 -5.65 15.00
CA TYR A 93 -5.20 -6.25 15.47
C TYR A 93 -5.36 -7.12 16.70
#